data_AF-A0A7K9I0A5-F1
#
_entry.id   AF-A0A7K9I0A5-F1
#
_cell.length_a   1.000
_cell.length_b   1.000
_cell.length_c   1.000
_cell.angle_alpha   90.00
_cell.angle_beta   90.00
_cell.angle_gamma   90.00
#
_symmetry.space_group_name_H-M   'P 1'
#
loop_
_entity.id
_entity.type
_entity.pdbx_description
1 polymer ?
#
loop_
_entity_poly.entity_id
_entity_poly.type
_entity_poly.pdbx_seq_one_letter_code
_entity_poly.pdbx_strand_id
1 'polypeptide(L)'
;RLALFNSRFLRLCCDADARVRPLAYTIRLWAKQQGLAGNPSGGGSLLTNYALSLLVIFFLQSCDPPVLPSLQQLQELAGPEDQAMVSGWDCSFPRDASLLEPSSNRQSASELLAEFFQRFSSFPFPARLISVRSGTASPLPAQPSPGGLRLGAFNLQDPLELSHNVAANVGARTCARFRSCCLQAASCCRSLRFRRRASKDGRAWGLLKLFQGLGGGGAAPGSFLIPIHWAGGPASASQLDGGGRRSRFRQVCGAVGFVLRELL
;
A
#
# COMPACT_ATOMS: atom_id res chain seq x y z
N ARG A 1 12.74 16.59 -8.56
CA ARG A 1 13.12 17.04 -7.20
C ARG A 1 12.02 16.73 -6.18
N LEU A 2 10.74 16.97 -6.50
CA LEU A 2 9.58 16.58 -5.67
C LEU A 2 9.54 15.08 -5.29
N ALA A 3 9.86 14.18 -6.23
CA ALA A 3 9.90 12.74 -5.97
C ALA A 3 10.85 12.34 -4.81
N LEU A 4 11.92 13.11 -4.56
CA LEU A 4 12.81 12.91 -3.41
C LEU A 4 12.08 13.18 -2.09
N PHE A 5 11.34 14.29 -2.03
CA PHE A 5 10.56 14.67 -0.85
C PHE A 5 9.38 13.73 -0.63
N ASN A 6 8.68 13.31 -1.69
CA ASN A 6 7.67 12.26 -1.58
C ASN A 6 8.27 10.96 -1.02
N SER A 7 9.46 10.56 -1.47
CA SER A 7 10.15 9.38 -0.92
C SER A 7 10.55 9.55 0.55
N ARG A 8 10.96 10.75 0.96
CA ARG A 8 11.25 11.10 2.35
C ARG A 8 9.99 11.09 3.22
N PHE A 9 8.89 11.64 2.71
CA PHE A 9 7.60 11.62 3.39
C PHE A 9 7.11 10.17 3.61
N LEU A 10 7.15 9.32 2.58
CA LEU A 10 6.80 7.90 2.73
C LEU A 10 7.67 7.19 3.77
N ARG A 11 8.98 7.53 3.83
CA ARG A 11 9.89 6.99 4.83
C ARG A 11 9.51 7.46 6.23
N LEU A 12 9.30 8.76 6.42
CA LEU A 12 8.86 9.33 7.70
C LEU A 12 7.59 8.65 8.20
N CYS A 13 6.58 8.46 7.34
CA CYS A 13 5.37 7.72 7.71
C CYS A 13 5.67 6.28 8.14
N CYS A 14 6.59 5.59 7.46
CA CYS A 14 6.98 4.24 7.84
C CYS A 14 7.75 4.17 9.16
N ASP A 15 8.42 5.26 9.54
CA ASP A 15 9.20 5.36 10.77
C ASP A 15 8.35 5.89 11.94
N ALA A 16 7.25 6.60 11.64
CA ALA A 16 6.30 7.11 12.63
C ALA A 16 5.44 6.02 13.30
N ASP A 17 5.10 4.94 12.58
CA ASP A 17 4.34 3.82 13.15
C ASP A 17 4.72 2.48 12.51
N ALA A 18 5.04 1.49 13.37
CA ALA A 18 5.50 0.17 12.94
C ALA A 18 4.49 -0.61 12.09
N ARG A 19 3.18 -0.29 12.17
CA ARG A 19 2.11 -0.98 11.43
C ARG A 19 2.05 -0.57 9.95
N VAL A 20 2.68 0.55 9.58
CA VAL A 20 2.63 1.11 8.21
C VAL A 20 3.28 0.18 7.21
N ARG A 21 4.51 -0.30 7.49
CA ARG A 21 5.25 -1.16 6.56
C ARG A 21 4.50 -2.49 6.30
N PRO A 22 4.09 -3.26 7.33
CA PRO A 22 3.33 -4.49 7.12
C PRO A 22 2.05 -4.29 6.31
N LEU A 23 1.29 -3.22 6.57
CA LEU A 23 0.08 -2.89 5.82
C LEU A 23 0.37 -2.55 4.36
N ALA A 24 1.33 -1.65 4.12
CA ALA A 24 1.69 -1.23 2.77
C ALA A 24 2.18 -2.42 1.92
N TYR A 25 3.04 -3.28 2.46
CA TYR A 25 3.50 -4.48 1.76
C TYR A 25 2.37 -5.49 1.50
N THR A 26 1.53 -5.74 2.50
CA THR A 26 0.41 -6.69 2.39
C THR A 26 -0.59 -6.23 1.32
N ILE A 27 -0.99 -4.96 1.36
CA ILE A 27 -1.95 -4.38 0.41
C ILE A 27 -1.35 -4.31 -0.99
N ARG A 28 -0.05 -3.97 -1.12
CA ARG A 28 0.64 -3.97 -2.41
C ARG A 28 0.68 -5.36 -3.04
N LEU A 29 1.02 -6.37 -2.25
CA LEU A 29 1.06 -7.76 -2.71
C LEU A 29 -0.34 -8.24 -3.10
N TRP A 30 -1.34 -7.98 -2.25
CA TRP A 30 -2.74 -8.28 -2.56
C TRP A 30 -3.18 -7.61 -3.86
N ALA A 31 -2.95 -6.31 -4.03
CA ALA A 31 -3.35 -5.57 -5.22
C ALA A 31 -2.69 -6.11 -6.49
N LYS A 32 -1.41 -6.49 -6.43
CA LYS A 32 -0.73 -7.15 -7.54
C LYS A 32 -1.40 -8.48 -7.91
N GLN A 33 -1.75 -9.29 -6.91
CA GLN A 33 -2.36 -10.61 -7.14
C GLN A 33 -3.81 -10.54 -7.60
N GLN A 34 -4.51 -9.47 -7.25
CA GLN A 34 -5.82 -9.16 -7.83
C GLN A 34 -5.71 -8.44 -9.18
N GLY A 35 -4.50 -8.26 -9.74
CA GLY A 35 -4.30 -7.55 -11.01
C GLY A 35 -4.79 -6.10 -10.99
N LEU A 36 -4.75 -5.45 -9.82
CA LEU A 36 -5.14 -4.05 -9.59
C LEU A 36 -3.93 -3.10 -9.68
N ALA A 37 -2.71 -3.65 -9.57
CA ALA A 37 -1.45 -2.91 -9.61
C ALA A 37 -0.32 -3.74 -10.22
N GLY A 38 0.80 -3.07 -10.50
CA GLY A 38 2.05 -3.74 -10.90
C GLY A 38 2.24 -3.94 -12.40
N ASN A 39 1.77 -3.00 -13.23
CA ASN A 39 2.04 -3.03 -14.67
C ASN A 39 3.58 -2.97 -14.91
N PRO A 40 4.22 -4.02 -15.47
CA PRO A 40 5.67 -4.10 -15.62
C PRO A 40 6.25 -3.01 -16.51
N SER A 41 5.48 -2.54 -17.50
CA SER A 41 5.95 -1.61 -18.52
C SER A 41 5.76 -0.12 -18.15
N GLY A 42 5.11 0.17 -17.01
CA GLY A 42 4.61 1.51 -16.72
C GLY A 42 3.44 1.90 -17.63
N GLY A 43 2.42 2.57 -17.09
CA GLY A 43 1.20 2.93 -17.83
C GLY A 43 0.04 1.95 -17.67
N GLY A 44 -1.05 2.18 -18.42
CA GLY A 44 -2.30 1.42 -18.29
C GLY A 44 -3.21 1.91 -17.16
N SER A 45 -4.38 1.27 -17.03
CA SER A 45 -5.44 1.73 -16.11
C SER A 45 -5.32 1.22 -14.67
N LEU A 46 -4.18 0.64 -14.30
CA LEU A 46 -3.93 0.04 -12.97
C LEU A 46 -3.31 1.04 -11.99
N LEU A 47 -3.47 0.80 -10.70
CA LEU A 47 -2.83 1.63 -9.67
C LEU A 47 -1.30 1.45 -9.71
N THR A 48 -0.58 2.57 -9.57
CA THR A 48 0.86 2.55 -9.33
C THR A 48 1.13 2.14 -7.88
N ASN A 49 2.34 1.63 -7.60
CA ASN A 49 2.73 1.31 -6.23
C ASN A 49 2.77 2.57 -5.35
N TYR A 50 3.09 3.73 -5.94
CA TYR A 50 3.07 5.01 -5.26
C TYR A 50 1.64 5.41 -4.85
N ALA A 51 0.68 5.35 -5.79
CA ALA A 51 -0.73 5.61 -5.49
C ALA A 51 -1.30 4.67 -4.43
N LEU A 52 -0.94 3.38 -4.46
CA LEU A 52 -1.34 2.45 -3.39
C LEU A 52 -0.74 2.83 -2.04
N SER A 53 0.53 3.23 -1.99
CA SER A 53 1.19 3.63 -0.74
C SER A 53 0.51 4.88 -0.15
N LEU A 54 0.21 5.87 -0.98
CA LEU A 54 -0.53 7.06 -0.56
C LEU A 54 -1.96 6.73 -0.09
N LEU A 55 -2.65 5.78 -0.74
CA LEU A 55 -3.98 5.34 -0.30
C LEU A 55 -3.95 4.68 1.08
N VAL A 56 -2.91 3.89 1.36
CA VAL A 56 -2.68 3.29 2.69
C VAL A 56 -2.40 4.38 3.73
N ILE A 57 -1.54 5.35 3.42
CA ILE A 57 -1.26 6.47 4.32
C ILE A 57 -2.53 7.27 4.61
N PHE A 58 -3.30 7.62 3.58
CA PHE A 58 -4.58 8.30 3.75
C PHE A 58 -5.54 7.51 4.65
N PHE A 59 -5.65 6.19 4.45
CA PHE A 59 -6.46 5.35 5.33
C PHE A 59 -6.04 5.49 6.79
N LEU A 60 -4.74 5.39 7.06
CA LEU A 60 -4.18 5.50 8.42
C LEU A 60 -4.33 6.90 9.03
N GLN A 61 -4.32 7.95 8.21
CA GLN A 61 -4.65 9.32 8.63
C GLN A 61 -6.14 9.48 8.98
N SER A 62 -7.00 8.70 8.32
CA SER A 62 -8.47 8.77 8.49
C SER A 62 -9.03 7.80 9.54
N CYS A 63 -8.17 7.04 10.23
CA CYS A 63 -8.53 6.21 11.37
C CYS A 63 -8.97 7.09 12.55
N ASP A 64 -9.77 6.52 13.44
CA ASP A 64 -10.19 7.18 14.69
C ASP A 64 -9.85 6.28 15.89
N PRO A 65 -8.86 6.65 16.72
CA PRO A 65 -7.94 7.79 16.54
C PRO A 65 -6.96 7.58 15.36
N PRO A 66 -6.36 8.65 14.81
CA PRO A 66 -5.47 8.56 13.65
C PRO A 66 -4.20 7.75 13.96
N VAL A 67 -3.79 6.89 13.02
CA VAL A 67 -2.53 6.14 13.10
C VAL A 67 -1.36 6.98 12.61
N LEU A 68 -1.58 7.84 11.62
CA LEU A 68 -0.58 8.76 11.09
C LEU A 68 -1.10 10.20 11.13
N PRO A 69 -0.23 11.21 11.36
CA PRO A 69 -0.60 12.60 11.17
C PRO A 69 -0.82 12.93 9.68
N SER A 70 -1.61 13.96 9.41
CA SER A 70 -1.70 14.56 8.08
C SER A 70 -0.37 15.22 7.70
N LEU A 71 -0.08 15.41 6.41
CA LEU A 71 1.11 16.18 6.06
C LEU A 71 1.03 17.59 6.64
N GLN A 72 -0.13 18.23 6.62
CA GLN A 72 -0.30 19.58 7.17
C GLN A 72 0.12 19.67 8.64
N GLN A 73 -0.27 18.70 9.46
CA GLN A 73 0.19 18.61 10.85
C GLN A 73 1.71 18.43 10.95
N LEU A 74 2.32 17.67 10.03
CA LEU A 74 3.78 17.57 9.96
C LEU A 74 4.42 18.91 9.56
N GLN A 75 3.82 19.69 8.66
CA GLN A 75 4.37 20.99 8.26
C GLN A 75 4.35 21.99 9.43
N GLU A 76 3.34 21.91 10.30
CA GLU A 76 3.26 22.72 11.52
C GLU A 76 4.38 22.40 12.54
N LEU A 77 4.95 21.18 12.47
CA LEU A 77 6.09 20.76 13.29
C LEU A 77 7.44 21.04 12.62
N ALA A 78 7.47 21.53 11.38
CA ALA A 78 8.70 21.73 10.63
C ALA A 78 9.55 22.86 11.24
N GLY A 79 10.81 22.55 11.56
CA GLY A 79 11.77 23.54 12.05
C GLY A 79 12.37 24.39 10.93
N PRO A 80 13.23 25.37 11.27
CA PRO A 80 13.97 26.18 10.28
C PRO A 80 14.79 25.33 9.30
N GLU A 81 15.38 24.24 9.78
CA GLU A 81 16.18 23.28 9.00
C GLU A 81 15.32 22.44 8.03
N ASP A 82 14.02 22.33 8.27
CA ASP A 82 13.11 21.52 7.45
C ASP A 82 12.50 22.31 6.29
N GLN A 83 12.65 23.64 6.29
CA GLN A 83 12.07 24.53 5.29
C GLN A 83 12.56 24.18 3.88
N ALA A 84 11.62 23.86 2.99
CA ALA A 84 11.94 23.47 1.63
C ALA A 84 10.83 23.86 0.65
N MET A 85 11.14 24.75 -0.30
CA MET A 85 10.27 25.07 -1.43
C MET A 85 10.82 24.45 -2.71
N VAL A 86 10.02 23.62 -3.39
CA VAL A 86 10.42 22.95 -4.63
C VAL A 86 9.35 23.14 -5.68
N SER A 87 9.71 23.78 -6.79
CA SER A 87 8.79 24.01 -7.92
C SER A 87 7.50 24.72 -7.48
N GLY A 88 7.59 25.64 -6.51
CA GLY A 88 6.44 26.37 -5.98
C GLY A 88 5.62 25.62 -4.92
N TRP A 89 5.99 24.38 -4.60
CA TRP A 89 5.33 23.57 -3.57
C TRP A 89 6.12 23.55 -2.27
N ASP A 90 5.40 23.70 -1.16
CA ASP A 90 5.94 23.56 0.18
C ASP A 90 6.17 22.08 0.50
N CYS A 91 7.44 21.74 0.73
CA CYS A 91 7.93 20.41 1.03
C CYS A 91 8.49 20.31 2.45
N SER A 92 8.10 21.24 3.33
CA SER A 92 8.59 21.34 4.70
C SER A 92 7.86 20.36 5.61
N PHE A 93 8.61 19.47 6.24
CA PHE A 93 8.16 18.52 7.26
C PHE A 93 9.39 17.96 8.02
N PRO A 94 9.24 17.52 9.28
CA PRO A 94 10.32 16.93 10.06
C PRO A 94 11.06 15.83 9.34
N ARG A 95 12.39 15.84 9.41
CA ARG A 95 13.22 14.77 8.84
C ARG A 95 13.31 13.53 9.74
N ASP A 96 13.00 13.67 11.02
CA ASP A 96 13.10 12.62 12.04
C ASP A 96 11.72 12.32 12.64
N ALA A 97 11.37 11.03 12.67
CA ALA A 97 10.13 10.56 13.27
C ALA A 97 10.13 10.65 14.80
N SER A 98 11.30 10.78 15.45
CA SER A 98 11.38 10.94 16.91
C SER A 98 10.73 12.23 17.43
N LEU A 99 10.47 13.20 16.54
CA LEU A 99 9.76 14.44 16.85
C LEU A 99 8.23 14.28 16.82
N LEU A 100 7.74 13.11 16.43
CA LEU A 100 6.31 12.82 16.31
C LEU A 100 5.80 12.12 17.56
N GLU A 101 4.68 12.60 18.08
CA GLU A 101 3.99 11.91 19.16
C GLU A 101 3.46 10.54 18.69
N PRO A 102 3.64 9.46 19.48
CA PRO A 102 3.10 8.15 19.14
C PRO A 102 1.58 8.18 18.99
N SER A 103 1.06 7.42 18.01
CA SER A 103 -0.38 7.28 17.83
C SER A 103 -1.08 6.73 19.08
N SER A 104 -2.23 7.29 19.44
CA SER A 104 -3.13 6.75 20.46
C SER A 104 -3.96 5.56 19.95
N ASN A 105 -3.89 5.23 18.66
CA ASN A 105 -4.59 4.10 18.07
C ASN A 105 -4.02 2.77 18.56
N ARG A 106 -4.91 1.87 18.98
CA ARG A 106 -4.57 0.55 19.55
C ARG A 106 -4.97 -0.62 18.67
N GLN A 107 -5.51 -0.35 17.48
CA GLN A 107 -5.89 -1.41 16.53
C GLN A 107 -4.64 -2.17 16.07
N SER A 108 -4.73 -3.49 16.03
CA SER A 108 -3.68 -4.33 15.46
C SER A 108 -3.58 -4.14 13.94
N ALA A 109 -2.45 -4.53 13.35
CA ALA A 109 -2.29 -4.49 11.89
C ALA A 109 -3.33 -5.34 11.15
N SER A 110 -3.85 -6.41 11.77
CA SER A 110 -4.88 -7.25 11.15
C SER A 110 -6.27 -6.61 11.16
N GLU A 111 -6.59 -5.85 12.21
CA GLU A 111 -7.82 -5.06 12.29
C GLU A 111 -7.78 -3.90 11.28
N LEU A 112 -6.67 -3.15 11.24
CA LEU A 112 -6.46 -2.09 10.27
C LEU A 112 -6.54 -2.59 8.83
N LEU A 113 -5.99 -3.78 8.54
CA LEU A 113 -6.09 -4.39 7.22
C LEU A 113 -7.56 -4.71 6.84
N ALA A 114 -8.32 -5.27 7.79
CA ALA A 114 -9.74 -5.57 7.57
C ALA A 114 -10.56 -4.28 7.34
N GLU A 115 -10.28 -3.24 8.11
CA GLU A 115 -10.92 -1.93 8.00
C GLU A 115 -10.56 -1.20 6.72
N PHE A 116 -9.32 -1.30 6.24
CA PHE A 116 -8.91 -0.76 4.94
C PHE A 116 -9.83 -1.30 3.83
N PHE A 117 -9.99 -2.63 3.76
CA PHE A 117 -10.84 -3.26 2.77
C PHE A 117 -12.32 -2.89 2.97
N GLN A 118 -12.79 -2.86 4.20
CA GLN A 118 -14.17 -2.46 4.50
C GLN A 118 -14.44 -1.03 4.04
N ARG A 119 -13.58 -0.08 4.40
CA ARG A 119 -13.68 1.34 4.07
C ARG A 119 -13.74 1.55 2.56
N PHE A 120 -12.82 0.94 1.82
CA PHE A 120 -12.72 1.17 0.38
C PHE A 120 -13.66 0.30 -0.48
N SER A 121 -14.35 -0.67 0.10
CA SER A 121 -15.40 -1.41 -0.61
C SER A 121 -16.60 -0.52 -0.99
N SER A 122 -16.96 0.43 -0.12
CA SER A 122 -18.10 1.34 -0.30
C SER A 122 -17.69 2.79 -0.54
N PHE A 123 -16.39 3.11 -0.56
CA PHE A 123 -15.91 4.48 -0.74
C PHE A 123 -16.34 5.08 -2.10
N PRO A 124 -16.92 6.30 -2.12
CA PRO A 124 -17.42 6.93 -3.34
C PRO A 124 -16.30 7.64 -4.12
N PHE A 125 -15.32 6.87 -4.62
CA PHE A 125 -14.13 7.39 -5.33
C PHE A 125 -14.42 8.43 -6.43
N PRO A 126 -15.43 8.26 -7.31
CA PRO A 126 -15.68 9.23 -8.38
C PRO A 126 -16.20 10.58 -7.89
N ALA A 127 -16.68 10.67 -6.64
CA ALA A 127 -17.31 11.86 -6.09
C ALA A 127 -16.48 12.53 -4.99
N ARG A 128 -15.29 11.99 -4.67
CA ARG A 128 -14.43 12.47 -3.59
C ARG A 128 -13.02 12.72 -4.08
N LEU A 129 -12.43 13.81 -3.62
CA LEU A 129 -11.00 14.08 -3.70
C LEU A 129 -10.34 13.62 -2.40
N ILE A 130 -9.48 12.61 -2.49
CA ILE A 130 -8.68 12.13 -1.36
C ILE A 130 -7.42 12.98 -1.28
N SER A 131 -7.21 13.68 -0.16
CA SER A 131 -5.99 14.45 0.08
C SER A 131 -5.20 13.86 1.25
N VAL A 132 -4.00 13.35 0.95
CA VAL A 132 -3.02 12.93 1.97
C VAL A 132 -2.48 14.15 2.73
N ARG A 133 -2.55 15.34 2.11
CA ARG A 133 -2.08 16.58 2.75
C ARG A 133 -2.91 16.93 3.97
N SER A 134 -4.23 16.96 3.81
CA SER A 134 -5.16 17.24 4.92
C SER A 134 -5.56 15.99 5.71
N GLY A 135 -5.31 14.79 5.19
CA GLY A 135 -5.79 13.53 5.78
C GLY A 135 -7.30 13.34 5.62
N THR A 136 -7.94 14.06 4.69
CA THR A 136 -9.40 14.07 4.53
C THR A 136 -9.85 13.81 3.09
N ALA A 137 -11.11 13.43 2.93
CA ALA A 137 -11.75 13.25 1.63
C ALA A 137 -12.91 14.25 1.45
N SER A 138 -12.70 15.26 0.61
CA SER A 138 -13.69 16.30 0.33
C SER A 138 -14.53 15.98 -0.92
N PRO A 139 -15.72 16.58 -1.09
CA PRO A 139 -16.41 16.59 -2.37
C PRO A 139 -15.51 17.16 -3.48
N LEU A 140 -15.73 16.74 -4.72
CA LEU A 140 -15.01 17.32 -5.86
C LEU A 140 -15.32 18.82 -5.99
N PRO A 141 -14.33 19.64 -6.39
CA PRO A 141 -14.56 21.05 -6.66
C PRO A 141 -15.59 21.21 -7.78
N ALA A 142 -16.47 22.20 -7.64
CA ALA A 142 -17.56 22.44 -8.59
C ALA A 142 -17.05 22.78 -10.01
N GLN A 143 -15.87 23.42 -10.10
CA GLN A 143 -15.24 23.72 -11.38
C GLN A 143 -13.76 23.33 -11.38
N PRO A 144 -13.26 22.70 -12.46
CA PRO A 144 -11.84 22.44 -12.63
C PRO A 144 -11.11 23.76 -12.88
N SER A 145 -10.07 24.05 -12.10
CA SER A 145 -9.21 25.20 -12.35
C SER A 145 -8.32 24.94 -13.58
N PRO A 146 -8.12 25.92 -14.48
CA PRO A 146 -7.16 25.80 -15.58
C PRO A 146 -5.75 25.46 -15.05
N GLY A 147 -5.10 24.44 -15.61
CA GLY A 147 -3.81 23.92 -15.10
C GLY A 147 -3.90 23.17 -13.76
N GLY A 148 -5.12 22.93 -13.26
CA GLY A 148 -5.39 22.27 -11.99
C GLY A 148 -5.38 20.75 -12.05
N LEU A 149 -5.83 20.16 -10.94
CA LEU A 149 -5.87 18.72 -10.73
C LEU A 149 -6.74 18.01 -11.77
N ARG A 150 -6.16 17.06 -12.52
CA ARG A 150 -6.92 16.21 -13.45
C ARG A 150 -7.76 15.18 -12.69
N LEU A 151 -9.07 15.41 -12.66
CA LEU A 151 -10.04 14.52 -12.02
C LEU A 151 -10.39 13.32 -12.91
N GLY A 152 -10.79 12.22 -12.27
CA GLY A 152 -11.16 10.97 -12.92
C GLY A 152 -12.01 10.07 -12.02
N ALA A 153 -12.03 8.77 -12.32
CA ALA A 153 -12.79 7.80 -11.53
C ALA A 153 -12.18 7.54 -10.14
N PHE A 154 -10.89 7.83 -9.98
CA PHE A 154 -10.13 7.70 -8.75
C PHE A 154 -9.31 9.00 -8.56
N ASN A 155 -9.63 9.77 -7.52
CA ASN A 155 -9.01 11.07 -7.26
C ASN A 155 -8.18 11.01 -5.98
N LEU A 156 -6.89 10.74 -6.13
CA LEU A 156 -5.93 10.70 -5.04
C LEU A 156 -4.87 11.78 -5.29
N GLN A 157 -4.90 12.84 -4.50
CA GLN A 157 -3.99 13.96 -4.64
C GLN A 157 -2.60 13.60 -4.10
N ASP A 158 -1.55 14.00 -4.82
CA ASP A 158 -0.19 13.97 -4.28
C ASP A 158 -0.09 14.91 -3.07
N PRO A 159 0.61 14.51 -1.98
CA PRO A 159 0.69 15.32 -0.78
C PRO A 159 1.45 16.65 -0.98
N LEU A 160 2.41 16.71 -1.91
CA LEU A 160 3.22 17.90 -2.17
C LEU A 160 2.75 18.66 -3.42
N GLU A 161 2.61 17.96 -4.54
CA GLU A 161 2.18 18.57 -5.81
C GLU A 161 0.66 18.54 -5.93
N LEU A 162 -0.04 19.56 -5.41
CA LEU A 162 -1.50 19.52 -5.30
C LEU A 162 -2.26 19.56 -6.64
N SER A 163 -1.59 19.87 -7.74
CA SER A 163 -2.12 19.75 -9.11
C SER A 163 -2.00 18.32 -9.68
N HIS A 164 -1.39 17.38 -8.94
CA HIS A 164 -1.13 16.02 -9.38
C HIS A 164 -2.11 15.01 -8.76
N ASN A 165 -2.91 14.35 -9.61
CA ASN A 165 -3.72 13.19 -9.20
C ASN A 165 -2.94 11.93 -9.54
N VAL A 166 -2.41 11.25 -8.52
CA VAL A 166 -1.53 10.08 -8.69
C VAL A 166 -2.27 8.86 -9.23
N ALA A 167 -3.60 8.91 -9.26
CA ALA A 167 -4.50 7.89 -9.79
C ALA A 167 -5.25 8.35 -11.05
N ALA A 168 -4.84 9.44 -11.71
CA ALA A 168 -5.51 9.96 -12.90
C ALA A 168 -5.58 8.96 -14.07
N ASN A 169 -4.68 7.98 -14.11
CA ASN A 169 -4.68 6.91 -15.12
C ASN A 169 -5.74 5.83 -14.85
N VAL A 170 -6.32 5.78 -13.66
CA VAL A 170 -7.28 4.74 -13.24
C VAL A 170 -8.67 5.05 -13.80
N GLY A 171 -9.10 4.24 -14.77
CA GLY A 171 -10.43 4.34 -15.36
C GLY A 171 -11.54 3.74 -14.48
N ALA A 172 -12.80 4.04 -14.83
CA ALA A 172 -13.98 3.60 -14.08
C ALA A 172 -14.05 2.07 -13.87
N ARG A 173 -13.68 1.28 -14.88
CA ARG A 173 -13.64 -0.19 -14.79
C ARG A 173 -12.66 -0.67 -13.72
N THR A 174 -11.44 -0.12 -13.69
CA THR A 174 -10.45 -0.48 -12.65
C THR A 174 -10.93 -0.03 -11.28
N CYS A 175 -11.49 1.17 -11.16
CA CYS A 175 -12.03 1.67 -9.90
C CYS A 175 -13.15 0.75 -9.35
N ALA A 176 -14.10 0.36 -10.20
CA ALA A 176 -15.18 -0.56 -9.81
C ALA A 176 -14.63 -1.93 -9.38
N ARG A 177 -13.64 -2.46 -10.12
CA ARG A 177 -12.96 -3.70 -9.78
C ARG A 177 -12.21 -3.61 -8.45
N PHE A 178 -11.52 -2.49 -8.19
CA PHE A 178 -10.84 -2.24 -6.92
C PHE A 178 -11.83 -2.31 -5.74
N ARG A 179 -13.00 -1.66 -5.85
CA ARG A 179 -14.06 -1.72 -4.84
C ARG A 179 -14.59 -3.13 -4.63
N SER A 180 -14.86 -3.86 -5.72
CA SER A 180 -15.32 -5.25 -5.66
C SER A 180 -14.31 -6.18 -4.98
N CYS A 181 -13.03 -6.06 -5.33
CA CYS A 181 -11.96 -6.81 -4.68
C CYS A 181 -11.83 -6.44 -3.19
N CYS A 182 -11.96 -5.16 -2.83
CA CYS A 182 -12.00 -4.73 -1.42
C CYS A 182 -13.18 -5.35 -0.67
N LEU A 183 -14.37 -5.42 -1.27
CA LEU A 183 -15.54 -6.06 -0.64
C LEU A 183 -15.28 -7.54 -0.34
N GLN A 184 -14.70 -8.26 -1.31
CA GLN A 184 -14.35 -9.68 -1.15
C GLN A 184 -13.26 -9.88 -0.08
N ALA A 185 -12.24 -9.02 -0.09
CA ALA A 185 -11.17 -9.03 0.90
C ALA A 185 -11.71 -8.74 2.32
N ALA A 186 -12.61 -7.77 2.48
CA ALA A 186 -13.26 -7.48 3.75
C ALA A 186 -14.06 -8.68 4.28
N SER A 187 -14.80 -9.36 3.41
CA SER A 187 -15.49 -10.61 3.73
C SER A 187 -14.52 -11.72 4.16
N CYS A 188 -13.37 -11.83 3.46
CA CYS A 188 -12.31 -12.77 3.81
C CYS A 188 -11.76 -12.49 5.22
N CYS A 189 -11.44 -11.24 5.54
CA CYS A 189 -10.90 -10.83 6.84
C CYS A 189 -11.84 -11.12 8.02
N ARG A 190 -13.16 -11.11 7.79
CA ARG A 190 -14.16 -11.50 8.82
C ARG A 190 -14.27 -13.01 9.01
N SER A 191 -13.81 -13.81 8.07
CA SER A 191 -13.97 -15.27 8.15
C SER A 191 -13.11 -15.89 9.27
N LEU A 192 -13.62 -16.95 9.91
CA LEU A 192 -12.90 -17.67 10.97
C LEU A 192 -11.52 -18.18 10.50
N ARG A 193 -11.40 -18.55 9.22
CA ARG A 193 -10.13 -19.00 8.62
C ARG A 193 -9.12 -17.88 8.45
N PHE A 194 -9.53 -16.62 8.48
CA PHE A 194 -8.59 -15.50 8.50
C PHE A 194 -8.10 -15.23 9.93
N ARG A 195 -9.03 -15.27 10.90
CA ARG A 195 -8.76 -14.93 12.31
C ARG A 195 -8.07 -16.05 13.11
N ARG A 196 -8.23 -17.31 12.71
CA ARG A 196 -7.67 -18.48 13.41
C ARG A 196 -6.65 -19.20 12.53
N ARG A 197 -5.56 -19.65 13.15
CA ARG A 197 -4.59 -20.56 12.53
C ARG A 197 -5.30 -21.83 12.09
N ALA A 198 -5.04 -22.30 10.87
CA ALA A 198 -5.66 -23.52 10.37
C ALA A 198 -5.29 -24.72 11.26
N SER A 199 -6.29 -25.51 11.63
CA SER A 199 -6.10 -26.86 12.17
C SER A 199 -5.81 -27.80 11.01
N LYS A 200 -4.67 -28.52 11.09
CA LYS A 200 -4.16 -29.74 10.40
C LYS A 200 -4.53 -30.09 8.94
N ASP A 201 -5.46 -29.41 8.27
CA ASP A 201 -6.08 -29.82 7.00
C ASP A 201 -5.37 -29.25 5.75
N GLY A 202 -4.21 -28.59 5.90
CA GLY A 202 -3.42 -28.04 4.78
C GLY A 202 -4.06 -26.88 4.01
N ARG A 203 -5.26 -26.42 4.40
CA ARG A 203 -5.99 -25.33 3.73
C ARG A 203 -5.39 -23.95 4.05
N ALA A 204 -5.40 -23.06 3.06
CA ALA A 204 -4.94 -21.68 3.25
C ALA A 204 -5.79 -20.90 4.27
N TRP A 205 -5.11 -20.13 5.10
CA TRP A 205 -5.67 -19.34 6.20
C TRP A 205 -4.94 -17.99 6.30
N GLY A 206 -5.51 -17.03 7.03
CA GLY A 206 -4.93 -15.69 7.18
C GLY A 206 -4.65 -15.00 5.83
N LEU A 207 -3.47 -14.40 5.70
CA LEU A 207 -3.02 -13.70 4.49
C LEU A 207 -2.96 -14.60 3.25
N LEU A 208 -2.68 -15.90 3.39
CA LEU A 208 -2.61 -16.81 2.23
C LEU A 208 -3.97 -16.89 1.52
N LYS A 209 -5.07 -16.86 2.28
CA LYS A 209 -6.43 -16.84 1.72
C LYS A 209 -6.73 -15.51 1.03
N LEU A 210 -6.20 -14.40 1.56
CA LEU A 210 -6.37 -13.06 0.96
C LEU A 210 -5.64 -12.94 -0.38
N PHE A 211 -4.51 -13.62 -0.55
CA PHE A 211 -3.71 -13.57 -1.77
C PHE A 211 -4.08 -14.61 -2.83
N GLN A 212 -4.94 -15.57 -2.49
CA GLN A 212 -5.55 -16.47 -3.47
C GLN A 212 -6.51 -15.67 -4.34
N GLY A 213 -6.03 -15.24 -5.51
CA GLY A 213 -6.83 -14.50 -6.49
C GLY A 213 -8.03 -15.32 -6.97
N LEU A 214 -9.12 -14.62 -7.30
CA LEU A 214 -10.33 -15.17 -7.92
C LEU A 214 -10.12 -15.50 -9.42
N GLY A 215 -9.00 -16.13 -9.77
CA GLY A 215 -8.67 -16.50 -11.14
C GLY A 215 -8.34 -17.98 -11.24
N GLY A 216 -9.25 -18.75 -11.83
CA GLY A 216 -8.94 -20.07 -12.38
C GLY A 216 -7.77 -19.96 -13.34
N GLY A 217 -6.70 -20.69 -13.05
CA GLY A 217 -5.45 -20.64 -13.80
C GLY A 217 -4.41 -21.55 -13.18
N GLY A 218 -4.62 -22.86 -13.29
CA GLY A 218 -3.57 -23.90 -13.24
C GLY A 218 -2.73 -24.08 -11.97
N ALA A 219 -2.93 -23.29 -10.91
CA ALA A 219 -2.19 -23.44 -9.67
C ALA A 219 -2.98 -24.29 -8.66
N ALA A 220 -2.38 -25.36 -8.15
CA ALA A 220 -3.00 -26.24 -7.17
C ALA A 220 -3.53 -25.44 -5.96
N PRO A 221 -4.70 -25.78 -5.39
CA PRO A 221 -5.28 -25.07 -4.26
C PRO A 221 -4.28 -25.05 -3.09
N GLY A 222 -3.84 -23.86 -2.69
CA GLY A 222 -2.83 -23.67 -1.64
C GLY A 222 -1.45 -23.19 -2.13
N SER A 223 -1.21 -23.12 -3.44
CA SER A 223 0.05 -22.60 -3.97
C SER A 223 0.00 -21.08 -4.14
N PHE A 224 0.89 -20.38 -3.43
CA PHE A 224 1.20 -18.97 -3.65
C PHE A 224 2.70 -18.84 -3.87
N LEU A 225 3.11 -18.41 -5.06
CA LEU A 225 4.51 -18.22 -5.39
C LEU A 225 4.84 -16.73 -5.27
N ILE A 226 5.73 -16.39 -4.35
CA ILE A 226 6.47 -15.13 -4.38
C ILE A 226 7.73 -15.42 -5.19
N PRO A 227 7.84 -14.99 -6.46
CA PRO A 227 9.07 -15.15 -7.20
C PRO A 227 10.17 -14.31 -6.54
N ILE A 228 11.14 -14.99 -5.93
CA ILE A 228 12.35 -14.36 -5.40
C ILE A 228 13.34 -14.29 -6.57
N HIS A 229 13.52 -13.09 -7.12
CA HIS A 229 14.49 -12.87 -8.18
C HIS A 229 15.88 -12.72 -7.56
N TRP A 230 16.78 -13.66 -7.89
CA TRP A 230 18.17 -13.60 -7.50
C TRP A 230 18.96 -12.73 -8.48
N ALA A 231 19.95 -11.98 -7.99
CA ALA A 231 20.91 -11.25 -8.80
C ALA A 231 21.85 -12.26 -9.49
N GLY A 232 21.38 -12.83 -10.58
CA GLY A 232 22.04 -13.85 -11.37
C GLY A 232 20.97 -14.48 -12.25
N GLY A 233 20.89 -14.04 -13.51
CA GLY A 233 19.79 -14.31 -14.42
C GLY A 233 19.39 -15.80 -14.57
N PRO A 234 18.33 -16.06 -15.36
CA PRO A 234 17.68 -17.38 -15.45
C PRO A 234 18.60 -18.55 -15.88
N ALA A 235 19.79 -18.26 -16.40
CA ALA A 235 20.77 -19.26 -16.83
C ALA A 235 21.44 -20.05 -15.69
N SER A 236 21.38 -19.60 -14.43
CA SER A 236 22.16 -20.22 -13.34
C SER A 236 21.45 -21.34 -12.56
N ALA A 237 20.13 -21.51 -12.71
CA ALA A 237 19.33 -22.44 -11.90
C ALA A 237 19.21 -23.85 -12.51
N SER A 238 19.25 -23.97 -13.84
CA SER A 238 19.15 -25.24 -14.55
C SER A 238 20.43 -26.08 -14.50
N GLN A 239 21.58 -25.48 -14.13
CA GLN A 239 22.90 -26.13 -14.10
C GLN A 239 23.33 -26.65 -12.72
N LEU A 240 22.47 -26.56 -11.70
CA LEU A 240 22.82 -26.99 -10.34
C LEU A 240 22.37 -28.41 -10.07
N ASP A 241 23.32 -29.22 -9.60
CA ASP A 241 23.08 -30.53 -9.00
C ASP A 241 22.17 -30.43 -7.75
N GLY A 242 21.55 -31.55 -7.36
CA GLY A 242 20.56 -31.64 -6.29
C GLY A 242 21.03 -31.06 -4.94
N GLY A 243 22.33 -31.12 -4.67
CA GLY A 243 22.94 -30.50 -3.48
C GLY A 243 22.90 -28.96 -3.49
N GLY A 244 23.18 -28.34 -4.64
CA GLY A 244 23.16 -26.89 -4.81
C GLY A 244 21.75 -26.29 -4.67
N ARG A 245 20.73 -27.00 -5.17
CA ARG A 245 19.32 -26.59 -5.02
C ARG A 245 18.87 -26.63 -3.56
N ARG A 246 19.26 -27.67 -2.80
CA ARG A 246 18.93 -27.80 -1.37
C ARG A 246 19.60 -26.72 -0.52
N SER A 247 20.86 -26.39 -0.78
CA SER A 247 21.57 -25.33 -0.06
C SER A 247 20.92 -23.95 -0.30
N ARG A 248 20.60 -23.62 -1.55
CA ARG A 248 19.91 -22.37 -1.90
C ARG A 248 18.52 -22.27 -1.29
N PHE A 249 17.75 -23.36 -1.28
CA PHE A 249 16.45 -23.40 -0.63
C PHE A 249 16.55 -23.09 0.88
N ARG A 250 17.55 -23.65 1.58
CA ARG A 250 17.78 -23.34 2.99
C ARG A 250 18.13 -21.87 3.22
N GLN A 251 18.95 -21.27 2.36
CA GLN A 251 19.30 -19.85 2.46
C GLN A 251 18.07 -18.96 2.24
N VAL A 252 17.22 -19.29 1.25
CA VAL A 252 15.96 -18.59 1.01
C VAL A 252 15.02 -18.72 2.22
N CYS A 253 14.84 -19.92 2.76
CA CYS A 253 14.01 -20.12 3.96
C CYS A 253 14.59 -19.37 5.17
N GLY A 254 15.92 -19.32 5.31
CA GLY A 254 16.61 -18.54 6.35
C GLY A 254 16.37 -17.05 6.20
N ALA A 255 16.52 -16.50 4.99
CA ALA A 255 16.31 -15.08 4.70
C ALA A 255 14.85 -14.67 4.86
N VAL A 256 13.90 -15.48 4.35
CA VAL A 256 12.46 -15.27 4.57
C VAL A 256 12.14 -15.35 6.06
N GLY A 257 12.71 -16.33 6.77
CA GLY A 257 12.53 -16.50 8.21
C GLY A 257 13.13 -15.36 9.05
N PHE A 258 14.18 -14.70 8.57
CA PHE A 258 14.75 -13.49 9.17
C PHE A 258 13.85 -12.28 8.89
N VAL A 259 13.45 -12.07 7.63
CA VAL A 259 12.55 -10.95 7.26
C VAL A 259 11.22 -11.01 7.99
N LEU A 260 10.63 -12.20 8.15
CA LEU A 260 9.37 -12.39 8.86
C LEU A 260 9.47 -12.28 10.39
N ARG A 261 10.67 -12.35 10.97
CA ARG A 261 10.87 -12.28 12.44
C ARG A 261 11.48 -10.97 12.92
N GLU A 262 12.40 -10.43 12.14
CA GLU A 262 13.25 -9.31 12.57
C GLU A 262 12.91 -8.00 11.85
N LEU A 263 12.19 -8.05 10.72
CA LEU A 263 11.87 -6.87 9.90
C LEU A 263 10.37 -6.60 9.74
N LEU A 264 9.51 -7.51 10.20
CA LEU A 264 8.04 -7.43 10.18
C LEU A 264 7.50 -7.79 11.55
#